data_AF-A0A7S2N157-F1
#
_entry.id   AF-A0A7S2N157-F1
#
_cell.length_a   1.000
_cell.length_b   1.000
_cell.length_c   1.000
_cell.angle_alpha   90.00
_cell.angle_beta   90.00
_cell.angle_gamma   90.00
#
_symmetry.space_group_name_H-M   'P 1'
#
loop_
_entity.id
_entity.type
_entity.pdbx_description
1 polymer ?
#
loop_
_entity_poly.entity_id
_entity_poly.type
_entity_poly.pdbx_seq_one_letter_code
_entity_poly.pdbx_strand_id
1 'polypeptide(L)'
;FYDQPSVPGSQGFPHKDRVLAELRRVGQSLGAGDALVFYFAGHGAKAAGEDCMSASPHCAKPNDELCFVTPSGFPDFLRAGEVAELLSGESCPQTRVLFITDCCRAGNICDLTRGEFVGRPMCHLAGARTGEQGSDGWGDYCAFTGVMLETVRDFVRHGESEFSVIHVFNACFARYEDMPESQEVCFERTLNFDPDTFAWPLVPTWGWEVGVSVEAVDVQAMDVANVPSPRSCVKKPGASDNNAKAKAARVHFDMAAVDCIRYPIYSKSDLCLARE
;
A
#
# COMPACT_ATOMS: atom_id res chain seq x y z
N PHE A 1 2.65 6.59 16.34
CA PHE A 1 2.53 5.40 15.48
C PHE A 1 3.86 4.64 15.43
N TYR A 2 4.96 5.29 15.03
CA TYR A 2 6.27 4.63 14.85
C TYR A 2 7.09 4.33 16.12
N ASP A 3 6.70 4.87 17.28
CA ASP A 3 7.38 4.67 18.56
C ASP A 3 6.58 3.82 19.54
N GLN A 4 5.65 2.98 19.05
CA GLN A 4 4.90 2.09 19.94
C GLN A 4 5.72 0.85 20.28
N PRO A 5 6.29 0.72 21.49
CA PRO A 5 7.18 -0.41 21.80
C PRO A 5 6.47 -1.77 21.74
N SER A 6 5.14 -1.76 21.72
CA SER A 6 4.26 -2.91 21.61
C SER A 6 4.14 -3.48 20.20
N VAL A 7 4.54 -2.74 19.15
CA VAL A 7 4.54 -3.25 17.77
C VAL A 7 5.90 -3.89 17.51
N PRO A 8 5.99 -5.22 17.40
CA PRO A 8 7.27 -5.89 17.12
C PRO A 8 7.86 -5.35 15.82
N GLY A 9 9.09 -4.83 15.87
CA GLY A 9 9.76 -4.27 14.70
C GLY A 9 9.56 -2.77 14.47
N SER A 10 8.74 -2.06 15.27
CA SER A 10 8.61 -0.58 15.22
C SER A 10 9.83 0.10 15.86
N GLN A 11 11.00 -0.11 15.28
CA GLN A 11 12.21 0.56 15.72
C GLN A 11 12.29 1.94 15.05
N GLY A 12 11.40 2.86 15.41
CA GLY A 12 11.49 4.25 15.01
C GLY A 12 10.92 4.58 13.63
N PHE A 13 11.13 5.83 13.22
CA PHE A 13 10.50 6.46 12.08
C PHE A 13 10.86 5.76 10.74
N PRO A 14 9.91 5.59 9.80
CA PRO A 14 10.12 4.87 8.53
C PRO A 14 10.90 5.75 7.55
N HIS A 15 12.20 5.88 7.75
CA HIS A 15 13.07 6.54 6.78
C HIS A 15 13.17 5.72 5.51
N LYS A 16 13.17 6.39 4.36
CA LYS A 16 13.31 5.77 3.04
C LYS A 16 14.49 4.79 3.01
N ASP A 17 15.67 5.23 3.43
CA ASP A 17 16.89 4.40 3.46
C ASP A 17 16.74 3.14 4.30
N ARG A 18 16.04 3.24 5.44
CA ARG A 18 15.80 2.10 6.32
C ARG A 18 14.83 1.11 5.67
N VAL A 19 13.75 1.62 5.07
CA VAL A 19 12.77 0.79 4.36
C VAL A 19 13.45 0.07 3.19
N LEU A 20 14.26 0.77 2.40
CA LEU A 20 15.03 0.18 1.31
C LEU A 20 16.02 -0.86 1.82
N ALA A 21 16.78 -0.57 2.87
CA ALA A 21 17.71 -1.52 3.47
C ALA A 21 16.99 -2.80 3.95
N GLU A 22 15.82 -2.65 4.56
CA GLU A 22 15.02 -3.78 5.03
C GLU A 22 14.44 -4.59 3.87
N LEU A 23 13.91 -3.93 2.83
CA LEU A 23 13.42 -4.62 1.64
C LEU A 23 14.54 -5.41 0.93
N ARG A 24 15.75 -4.86 0.84
CA ARG A 24 16.92 -5.60 0.35
C ARG A 24 17.22 -6.81 1.21
N ARG A 25 17.33 -6.61 2.52
CA ARG A 25 17.64 -7.68 3.49
C ARG A 25 16.62 -8.82 3.41
N VAL A 26 15.33 -8.49 3.33
CA VAL A 26 14.26 -9.47 3.22
C VAL A 26 14.32 -10.13 1.86
N GLY A 27 14.38 -9.36 0.77
CA GLY A 27 14.46 -9.89 -0.60
C GLY A 27 15.59 -10.91 -0.79
N GLN A 28 16.78 -10.62 -0.27
CA GLN A 28 17.95 -11.50 -0.30
C GLN A 28 17.75 -12.81 0.48
N SER A 29 16.85 -12.81 1.46
CA SER A 29 16.52 -14.01 2.23
C SER A 29 15.51 -14.90 1.51
N LEU A 30 14.72 -14.37 0.57
CA LEU A 30 13.63 -15.12 -0.07
C LEU A 30 14.14 -16.02 -1.19
N GLY A 31 13.56 -17.21 -1.28
CA GLY A 31 13.82 -18.20 -2.31
C GLY A 31 12.73 -18.33 -3.35
N ALA A 32 12.82 -19.38 -4.17
CA ALA A 32 11.78 -19.76 -5.11
C ALA A 32 10.51 -20.19 -4.35
N GLY A 33 9.35 -19.66 -4.75
CA GLY A 33 8.06 -19.94 -4.11
C GLY A 33 7.72 -19.01 -2.94
N ASP A 34 8.70 -18.37 -2.31
CA ASP A 34 8.42 -17.33 -1.32
C ASP A 34 7.68 -16.14 -1.95
N ALA A 35 6.99 -15.37 -1.11
CA ALA A 35 6.38 -14.10 -1.50
C ALA A 35 6.97 -12.95 -0.69
N LEU A 36 7.36 -11.87 -1.38
CA LEU A 36 7.61 -10.55 -0.81
C LEU A 36 6.34 -9.72 -0.96
N VAL A 37 5.82 -9.20 0.14
CA VAL A 37 4.72 -8.22 0.11
C VAL A 37 5.25 -6.89 0.62
N PHE A 38 5.06 -5.83 -0.15
CA PHE A 38 5.31 -4.48 0.28
C PHE A 38 4.02 -3.66 0.20
N TYR A 39 3.64 -3.09 1.33
CA TYR A 39 2.46 -2.24 1.46
C TYR A 39 2.90 -0.82 1.84
N PHE A 40 2.41 0.17 1.10
CA PHE A 40 2.63 1.58 1.38
C PHE A 40 1.30 2.32 1.37
N ALA A 41 1.00 3.02 2.46
CA ALA A 41 -0.10 3.98 2.54
C ALA A 41 0.45 5.34 2.96
N GLY A 42 0.14 6.38 2.20
CA GLY A 42 0.72 7.70 2.44
C GLY A 42 0.51 8.67 1.28
N HIS A 43 1.46 9.59 1.11
CA HIS A 43 1.43 10.54 0.00
C HIS A 43 2.26 10.00 -1.17
N GLY A 44 1.74 10.13 -2.38
CA GLY A 44 2.55 10.08 -3.59
C GLY A 44 2.68 11.46 -4.22
N ALA A 45 3.69 11.61 -5.07
CA ALA A 45 4.01 12.85 -5.76
C ALA A 45 4.40 12.56 -7.21
N LYS A 46 4.49 13.63 -8.01
CA LYS A 46 5.16 13.56 -9.32
C LYS A 46 6.52 14.22 -9.19
N ALA A 47 7.55 13.59 -9.75
CA ALA A 47 8.90 14.12 -9.78
C ALA A 47 8.90 15.52 -10.41
N ALA A 48 9.48 16.50 -9.71
CA ALA A 48 9.58 17.87 -10.19
C ALA A 48 10.55 17.97 -11.37
N GLY A 49 10.13 18.61 -12.46
CA GLY A 49 11.01 18.98 -13.58
C GLY A 49 11.13 17.97 -14.72
N GLU A 50 10.37 16.88 -14.71
CA GLU A 50 10.14 16.07 -15.91
C GLU A 50 8.97 16.63 -16.72
N ASP A 51 9.14 17.86 -17.22
CA ASP A 51 8.36 18.30 -18.37
C ASP A 51 8.86 17.48 -19.56
N CYS A 52 8.22 16.33 -19.78
CA CYS A 52 8.44 15.42 -20.89
C CYS A 52 8.08 16.08 -22.24
N MET A 53 8.71 17.22 -22.57
CA MET A 53 8.55 17.95 -23.83
C MET A 53 9.08 17.15 -25.03
N SER A 54 9.85 16.08 -24.80
CA SER A 54 10.20 15.09 -25.82
C SER A 54 9.30 13.85 -25.72
N ALA A 55 7.99 14.05 -25.87
CA ALA A 55 7.01 12.98 -25.90
C ALA A 55 7.20 12.11 -27.16
N SER A 56 8.07 11.10 -27.09
CA SER A 56 7.71 9.85 -27.76
C SER A 56 6.60 9.23 -26.91
N PRO A 57 5.39 9.00 -27.46
CA PRO A 57 4.27 8.41 -26.73
C PRO A 57 4.53 6.96 -26.26
N HIS A 58 5.74 6.44 -26.48
CA HIS A 58 6.17 5.10 -26.10
C HIS A 58 7.30 5.08 -25.05
N CYS A 59 7.65 6.22 -24.45
CA CYS A 59 8.69 6.33 -23.41
C CYS A 59 8.29 7.31 -22.30
N ALA A 60 7.02 7.34 -21.90
CA ALA A 60 6.63 8.01 -20.67
C ALA A 60 7.28 7.25 -19.50
N LYS A 61 8.43 7.72 -19.03
CA LYS A 61 9.04 7.20 -17.82
C LYS A 61 8.05 7.42 -16.68
N PRO A 62 7.89 6.43 -15.79
CA PRO A 62 7.11 6.64 -14.59
C PRO A 62 7.77 7.75 -13.77
N ASN A 63 7.01 8.81 -13.53
CA ASN A 63 7.42 9.95 -12.75
C ASN A 63 6.71 10.02 -11.39
N ASP A 64 5.99 8.95 -11.02
CA ASP A 64 5.40 8.80 -9.71
C ASP A 64 6.50 8.57 -8.66
N GLU A 65 6.31 9.14 -7.47
CA GLU A 65 7.22 9.04 -6.32
C GLU A 65 6.42 8.74 -5.05
N LEU A 66 6.93 7.87 -4.17
CA LEU A 66 6.37 7.67 -2.82
C LEU A 66 7.03 8.65 -1.86
N CYS A 67 6.23 9.44 -1.14
CA CYS A 67 6.73 10.45 -0.22
C CYS A 67 6.97 9.85 1.17
N PHE A 68 8.23 9.67 1.54
CA PHE A 68 8.66 9.45 2.91
C PHE A 68 8.96 10.80 3.58
N VAL A 69 9.19 10.76 4.89
CA VAL A 69 9.49 11.96 5.68
C VAL A 69 10.78 11.75 6.45
N THR A 70 11.63 12.78 6.49
CA THR A 70 12.84 12.80 7.32
C THR A 70 12.49 13.08 8.79
N PRO A 71 13.37 12.83 9.79
CA PRO A 71 13.08 13.20 11.18
C PRO A 71 12.78 14.70 11.35
N SER A 72 13.34 15.52 10.45
CA SER A 72 13.13 16.97 10.38
C SER A 72 11.82 17.40 9.73
N GLY A 73 11.00 16.47 9.22
CA GLY A 73 9.73 16.79 8.56
C GLY A 73 9.86 17.18 7.07
N PHE A 74 11.07 17.16 6.50
CA PHE A 74 11.24 17.36 5.05
C PHE A 74 10.87 16.10 4.27
N PRO A 75 10.27 16.23 3.08
CA PRO A 75 9.95 15.09 2.23
C PRO A 75 11.22 14.42 1.72
N ASP A 76 11.18 13.09 1.62
CA ASP A 76 12.21 12.25 1.03
C ASP A 76 11.54 11.25 0.09
N PHE A 77 11.70 11.47 -1.21
CA PHE A 77 10.95 10.75 -2.23
C PHE A 77 11.65 9.45 -2.64
N LEU A 78 10.89 8.37 -2.73
CA LEU A 78 11.30 7.11 -3.35
C LEU A 78 10.78 7.07 -4.79
N ARG A 79 11.70 7.03 -5.74
CA ARG A 79 11.39 7.10 -7.18
C ARG A 79 11.14 5.73 -7.78
N ALA A 80 10.38 5.69 -8.88
CA ALA A 80 10.15 4.46 -9.63
C ALA A 80 11.45 3.74 -10.06
N GLY A 81 12.49 4.51 -10.43
CA GLY A 81 13.80 3.94 -10.76
C GLY A 81 14.48 3.23 -9.59
N GLU A 82 14.36 3.75 -8.36
CA GLU A 82 14.90 3.13 -7.15
C GLU A 82 14.11 1.88 -6.76
N VAL A 83 12.78 1.90 -6.95
CA VAL A 83 11.93 0.70 -6.79
C VAL A 83 12.33 -0.36 -7.81
N ALA A 84 12.54 0.02 -9.07
CA ALA A 84 12.92 -0.92 -10.11
C ALA A 84 14.30 -1.55 -9.85
N GLU A 85 15.26 -0.77 -9.35
CA GLU A 85 16.59 -1.27 -8.93
C GLU A 85 16.45 -2.30 -7.79
N LEU A 86 15.67 -1.97 -6.77
CA LEU A 86 15.37 -2.86 -5.64
C LEU A 86 14.74 -4.18 -6.12
N LEU A 87 13.74 -4.11 -6.99
CA LEU A 87 13.05 -5.30 -7.52
C LEU A 87 13.98 -6.14 -8.41
N SER A 88 14.87 -5.50 -9.16
CA SER A 88 15.78 -6.16 -10.11
C SER A 88 16.92 -6.93 -9.42
N GLY A 89 17.56 -6.32 -8.42
CA GLY A 89 18.87 -6.78 -7.94
C GLY A 89 18.87 -7.79 -6.80
N GLU A 90 17.77 -7.89 -6.04
CA GLU A 90 17.88 -8.31 -4.63
C GLU A 90 17.15 -9.61 -4.28
N SER A 91 16.21 -10.07 -5.12
CA SER A 91 15.41 -11.27 -4.86
C SER A 91 15.63 -12.36 -5.91
N CYS A 92 15.39 -13.61 -5.51
CA CYS A 92 15.39 -14.74 -6.43
C CYS A 92 14.39 -14.47 -7.58
N PRO A 93 14.72 -14.74 -8.86
CA PRO A 93 13.82 -14.47 -9.98
C PRO A 93 12.44 -15.15 -9.87
N GLN A 94 12.35 -16.25 -9.11
CA GLN A 94 11.14 -17.01 -8.83
C GLN A 94 10.43 -16.59 -7.53
N THR A 95 10.97 -15.64 -6.76
CA THR A 95 10.25 -15.03 -5.64
C THR A 95 9.09 -14.21 -6.19
N ARG A 96 7.91 -14.41 -5.63
CA ARG A 96 6.70 -13.67 -6.00
C ARG A 96 6.71 -12.33 -5.30
N VAL A 97 6.39 -11.24 -6.01
CA VAL A 97 6.41 -9.89 -5.42
C VAL A 97 5.06 -9.23 -5.59
N LEU A 98 4.43 -8.90 -4.46
CA LEU A 98 3.19 -8.13 -4.44
C LEU A 98 3.47 -6.75 -3.85
N PHE A 99 3.36 -5.73 -4.68
CA PHE A 99 3.41 -4.32 -4.25
C PHE A 99 1.98 -3.80 -4.10
N ILE A 100 1.68 -3.12 -3.00
CA ILE A 100 0.38 -2.51 -2.74
C ILE A 100 0.61 -1.06 -2.33
N THR A 101 0.04 -0.12 -3.08
CA THR A 101 0.19 1.31 -2.80
C THR A 101 -1.17 1.98 -2.67
N ASP A 102 -1.50 2.38 -1.45
CA ASP A 102 -2.68 3.16 -1.15
C ASP A 102 -2.30 4.63 -0.94
N CYS A 103 -2.02 5.29 -2.06
CA CYS A 103 -1.64 6.69 -2.11
C CYS A 103 -2.03 7.29 -3.46
N CYS A 104 -2.15 8.62 -3.50
CA CYS A 104 -2.37 9.33 -4.76
C CYS A 104 -1.13 9.23 -5.64
N ARG A 105 -1.30 9.11 -6.97
CA ARG A 105 -0.20 9.17 -7.96
C ARG A 105 0.91 8.14 -7.70
N ALA A 106 0.53 6.88 -7.58
CA ALA A 106 1.47 5.77 -7.47
C ALA A 106 1.15 4.62 -8.43
N GLY A 107 0.29 4.85 -9.42
CA GLY A 107 -0.21 3.81 -10.31
C GLY A 107 0.89 3.15 -11.14
N ASN A 108 1.99 3.86 -11.41
CA ASN A 108 3.12 3.35 -12.19
C ASN A 108 4.46 3.33 -11.44
N ILE A 109 4.43 3.44 -10.10
CA ILE A 109 5.66 3.51 -9.29
C ILE A 109 6.58 2.29 -9.46
N CYS A 110 6.03 1.12 -9.80
CA CYS A 110 6.83 -0.10 -9.96
C CYS A 110 7.42 -0.28 -11.36
N ASP A 111 6.81 0.34 -12.38
CA ASP A 111 7.19 0.20 -13.79
C ASP A 111 7.34 -1.27 -14.22
N LEU A 112 6.35 -2.11 -13.92
CA LEU A 112 6.49 -3.57 -14.13
C LEU A 112 6.55 -3.97 -15.61
N THR A 113 6.38 -3.03 -16.53
CA THR A 113 6.48 -3.25 -17.99
C THR A 113 7.91 -3.34 -18.52
N ARG A 114 8.91 -3.04 -17.68
CA ARG A 114 10.34 -3.07 -18.04
C ARG A 114 10.80 -4.46 -18.48
N GLY A 115 11.72 -4.48 -19.44
CA GLY A 115 12.24 -5.71 -20.04
C GLY A 115 12.95 -6.63 -19.05
N GLU A 116 13.64 -6.08 -18.06
CA GLU A 116 14.32 -6.83 -16.99
C GLU A 116 13.37 -7.59 -16.05
N PHE A 117 12.07 -7.29 -16.07
CA PHE A 117 11.07 -7.98 -15.25
C PHE A 117 10.29 -9.06 -15.98
N VAL A 118 10.49 -9.23 -17.30
CA VAL A 118 9.74 -10.19 -18.12
C VAL A 118 9.79 -11.59 -17.49
N GLY A 119 8.60 -12.17 -17.28
CA GLY A 119 8.40 -13.51 -16.73
C GLY A 119 8.59 -13.64 -15.22
N ARG A 120 9.01 -12.59 -14.51
CA ARG A 120 9.12 -12.61 -13.04
C ARG A 120 7.72 -12.51 -12.42
N PRO A 121 7.39 -13.25 -11.35
CA PRO A 121 6.04 -13.25 -10.80
C PRO A 121 5.78 -12.02 -9.92
N MET A 122 5.55 -10.85 -10.53
CA MET A 122 5.27 -9.62 -9.80
C MET A 122 3.96 -8.98 -10.22
N CYS A 123 3.24 -8.47 -9.22
CA CYS A 123 2.02 -7.69 -9.38
C CYS A 123 2.12 -6.42 -8.52
N HIS A 124 1.48 -5.36 -8.96
CA HIS A 124 1.33 -4.12 -8.21
C HIS A 124 -0.13 -3.66 -8.24
N LEU A 125 -0.69 -3.45 -7.06
CA LEU A 125 -2.04 -2.92 -6.85
C LEU A 125 -1.93 -1.48 -6.35
N ALA A 126 -2.61 -0.54 -7.00
CA ALA A 126 -2.62 0.86 -6.56
C ALA A 126 -4.04 1.39 -6.37
N GLY A 127 -4.25 2.19 -5.33
CA GLY A 127 -5.53 2.86 -5.05
C GLY A 127 -5.84 4.08 -5.93
N ALA A 128 -4.88 4.52 -6.76
CA ALA A 128 -5.07 5.67 -7.65
C ALA A 128 -4.29 5.49 -8.97
N ARG A 129 -4.96 5.77 -10.09
CA ARG A 129 -4.33 5.84 -11.41
C ARG A 129 -3.40 7.05 -11.52
N THR A 130 -2.45 6.93 -12.44
CA THR A 130 -1.58 7.99 -12.95
C THR A 130 -2.41 9.10 -13.63
N GLY A 131 -3.04 9.97 -12.86
CA GLY A 131 -3.94 11.01 -13.35
C GLY A 131 -4.25 12.02 -12.25
N GLU A 132 -4.53 13.25 -12.63
CA GLU A 132 -4.78 14.36 -11.70
C GLU A 132 -6.06 14.11 -10.88
N GLN A 133 -5.96 13.36 -9.79
CA GLN A 133 -6.92 13.51 -8.70
C GLN A 133 -6.75 14.92 -8.15
N GLY A 134 -7.81 15.72 -8.37
CA GLY A 134 -7.89 17.14 -8.07
C GLY A 134 -7.51 17.42 -6.62
N SER A 135 -6.73 18.48 -6.45
CA SER A 135 -6.08 18.96 -5.24
C SER A 135 -7.00 19.41 -4.09
N ASP A 136 -8.30 19.11 -4.15
CA ASP A 136 -9.28 19.98 -3.50
C ASP A 136 -10.12 19.26 -2.42
N GLY A 137 -10.08 17.92 -2.38
CA GLY A 137 -10.83 17.11 -1.41
C GLY A 137 -9.92 16.27 -0.53
N TRP A 138 -9.63 16.73 0.69
CA TRP A 138 -8.92 15.98 1.74
C TRP A 138 -9.76 14.83 2.36
N GLY A 139 -10.72 14.29 1.60
CA GLY A 139 -11.86 13.54 2.13
C GLY A 139 -11.57 12.10 2.54
N ASP A 140 -10.99 11.28 1.66
CA ASP A 140 -10.93 9.83 1.89
C ASP A 140 -9.54 9.27 1.61
N TYR A 141 -8.65 9.42 2.58
CA TYR A 141 -7.37 8.71 2.58
C TYR A 141 -7.60 7.22 2.88
N CYS A 142 -6.96 6.36 2.12
CA CYS A 142 -6.96 4.89 2.29
C CYS A 142 -8.24 4.14 1.88
N ALA A 143 -9.03 4.70 0.96
CA ALA A 143 -10.24 4.03 0.44
C ALA A 143 -9.94 2.64 -0.14
N PHE A 144 -8.79 2.48 -0.82
CA PHE A 144 -8.43 1.21 -1.46
C PHE A 144 -8.16 0.11 -0.44
N THR A 145 -7.46 0.43 0.64
CA THR A 145 -7.21 -0.52 1.74
C THR A 145 -8.51 -0.95 2.39
N GLY A 146 -9.46 -0.03 2.61
CA GLY A 146 -10.78 -0.36 3.14
C GLY A 146 -11.49 -1.41 2.28
N VAL A 147 -11.65 -1.12 0.99
CA VAL A 147 -12.29 -2.02 0.02
C VAL A 147 -11.55 -3.37 -0.10
N MET A 148 -10.22 -3.34 -0.11
CA MET A 148 -9.40 -4.55 -0.17
C MET A 148 -9.60 -5.45 1.06
N LEU A 149 -9.60 -4.87 2.26
CA LEU A 149 -9.80 -5.62 3.51
C LEU A 149 -11.22 -6.21 3.58
N GLU A 150 -12.24 -5.45 3.16
CA GLU A 150 -13.62 -5.96 3.06
C GLU A 150 -13.76 -7.07 2.03
N THR A 151 -13.06 -6.97 0.89
CA THR A 151 -12.97 -8.05 -0.11
C THR A 151 -12.46 -9.34 0.49
N VAL A 152 -11.31 -9.28 1.16
CA VAL A 152 -10.67 -10.44 1.77
C VAL A 152 -11.56 -11.02 2.88
N ARG A 153 -12.19 -10.17 3.69
CA ARG A 153 -13.17 -10.59 4.72
C ARG A 153 -14.31 -11.39 4.10
N ASP A 154 -14.90 -10.87 3.03
CA ASP A 154 -16.06 -11.48 2.40
C ASP A 154 -15.71 -12.83 1.77
N PHE A 155 -14.57 -12.95 1.09
CA PHE A 155 -14.06 -14.24 0.60
C PHE A 155 -13.95 -15.28 1.73
N VAL A 156 -13.29 -14.92 2.84
CA VAL A 156 -13.14 -15.84 3.98
C VAL A 156 -14.47 -16.21 4.62
N ARG A 157 -15.42 -15.27 4.73
CA ARG A 157 -16.78 -15.55 5.26
C ARG A 157 -17.58 -16.50 4.39
N HIS A 158 -17.36 -16.50 3.08
CA HIS A 158 -17.98 -17.44 2.14
C HIS A 158 -17.24 -18.79 2.06
N GLY A 159 -16.19 -18.98 2.88
CA GLY A 159 -15.42 -20.22 2.94
C GLY A 159 -14.34 -20.33 1.87
N GLU A 160 -14.05 -19.25 1.13
CA GLU A 160 -12.89 -19.20 0.24
C GLU A 160 -11.61 -19.11 1.07
N SER A 161 -10.66 -19.98 0.77
CA SER A 161 -9.36 -20.06 1.45
C SER A 161 -8.17 -19.90 0.49
N GLU A 162 -8.45 -19.92 -0.81
CA GLU A 162 -7.47 -19.75 -1.87
C GLU A 162 -8.07 -18.86 -2.96
N PHE A 163 -7.43 -17.73 -3.22
CA PHE A 163 -7.82 -16.81 -4.29
C PHE A 163 -6.57 -16.11 -4.84
N SER A 164 -6.58 -15.73 -6.12
CA SER A 164 -5.45 -15.06 -6.77
C SER A 164 -5.41 -13.57 -6.46
N VAL A 165 -4.25 -12.94 -6.66
CA VAL A 165 -4.09 -11.49 -6.56
C VAL A 165 -5.06 -10.76 -7.52
N ILE A 166 -5.21 -11.28 -8.74
CA ILE A 166 -6.13 -10.68 -9.73
C ILE A 166 -7.60 -10.90 -9.34
N HIS A 167 -7.96 -12.00 -8.66
CA HIS A 167 -9.31 -12.19 -8.14
C HIS A 167 -9.65 -11.14 -7.07
N VAL A 168 -8.73 -10.86 -6.15
CA VAL A 168 -8.88 -9.78 -5.15
C VAL A 168 -9.01 -8.43 -5.83
N PHE A 169 -8.14 -8.12 -6.80
CA PHE A 169 -8.20 -6.86 -7.54
C PHE A 169 -9.53 -6.69 -8.28
N ASN A 170 -9.99 -7.69 -9.03
CA ASN A 170 -11.24 -7.61 -9.78
C ASN A 170 -12.45 -7.42 -8.85
N ALA A 171 -12.46 -8.08 -7.69
CA ALA A 171 -13.52 -7.89 -6.69
C ALA A 171 -13.46 -6.50 -6.05
N CYS A 172 -12.26 -5.94 -5.81
CA CYS A 172 -12.12 -4.54 -5.40
C CYS A 172 -12.66 -3.61 -6.49
N PHE A 173 -12.21 -3.79 -7.74
CA PHE A 173 -12.61 -2.99 -8.89
C PHE A 173 -14.13 -2.99 -9.09
N ALA A 174 -14.78 -4.14 -8.95
CA ALA A 174 -16.24 -4.25 -9.06
C ALA A 174 -16.98 -3.43 -7.98
N ARG A 175 -16.43 -3.32 -6.76
CA ARG A 175 -17.00 -2.43 -5.72
C ARG A 175 -16.72 -0.95 -5.97
N TYR A 176 -15.68 -0.64 -6.75
CA TYR A 176 -15.32 0.71 -7.13
C TYR A 176 -16.22 1.29 -8.24
N GLU A 177 -16.99 0.47 -8.98
CA GLU A 177 -17.97 0.99 -9.95
C GLU A 177 -19.03 1.90 -9.29
N ASP A 178 -19.26 1.74 -7.98
CA ASP A 178 -20.17 2.57 -7.19
C ASP A 178 -19.48 3.82 -6.57
N MET A 179 -18.15 3.94 -6.68
CA MET A 179 -17.38 5.05 -6.12
C MET A 179 -17.34 6.26 -7.07
N PRO A 180 -17.17 7.49 -6.55
CA PRO A 180 -17.06 8.67 -7.39
C PRO A 180 -15.94 8.54 -8.43
N GLU A 181 -16.18 9.01 -9.66
CA GLU A 181 -15.27 8.96 -10.83
C GLU A 181 -13.83 9.42 -10.56
N SER A 182 -13.59 10.07 -9.41
CA SER A 182 -12.28 10.51 -8.95
C SER A 182 -11.32 9.39 -8.57
N GLN A 183 -11.76 8.18 -8.17
CA GLN A 183 -10.87 7.10 -7.76
C GLN A 183 -10.86 5.94 -8.76
N GLU A 184 -9.72 5.73 -9.40
CA GLU A 184 -9.50 4.60 -10.30
C GLU A 184 -8.36 3.75 -9.74
N VAL A 185 -8.65 2.50 -9.41
CA VAL A 185 -7.64 1.54 -8.96
C VAL A 185 -6.81 1.06 -10.15
N CYS A 186 -5.54 0.77 -9.91
CA CYS A 186 -4.60 0.33 -10.94
C CYS A 186 -4.07 -1.07 -10.64
N PHE A 187 -3.86 -1.84 -11.71
CA PHE A 187 -3.23 -3.16 -11.66
C PHE A 187 -2.09 -3.19 -12.67
N GLU A 188 -0.87 -3.33 -12.19
CA GLU A 188 0.30 -3.65 -13.00
C GLU A 188 0.77 -5.08 -12.76
N ARG A 189 1.33 -5.68 -13.80
CA ARG A 189 2.04 -6.96 -13.71
C ARG A 189 3.20 -6.97 -14.69
N THR A 190 4.14 -7.86 -14.46
CA THR A 190 5.21 -8.10 -15.42
C THR A 190 4.68 -8.70 -16.72
N LEU A 191 5.40 -8.44 -17.81
CA LEU A 191 5.12 -9.04 -19.10
C LEU A 191 5.31 -10.56 -19.05
N ASN A 192 4.44 -11.30 -19.74
CA ASN A 192 4.45 -12.78 -19.80
C ASN A 192 4.26 -13.52 -18.47
N PHE A 193 3.81 -12.83 -17.41
CA PHE A 193 3.37 -13.47 -16.18
C PHE A 193 1.83 -13.57 -16.13
N ASP A 194 1.32 -14.74 -15.73
CA ASP A 194 -0.11 -14.98 -15.53
C ASP A 194 -0.49 -14.69 -14.06
N PRO A 195 -1.22 -13.59 -13.78
CA PRO A 195 -1.52 -13.18 -12.41
C PRO A 195 -2.54 -14.10 -11.72
N ASP A 196 -3.29 -14.93 -12.46
CA ASP A 196 -4.17 -15.95 -11.86
C ASP A 196 -3.38 -17.02 -11.10
N THR A 197 -2.11 -17.22 -11.45
CA THR A 197 -1.21 -18.15 -10.75
C THR A 197 -0.58 -17.57 -9.47
N PHE A 198 -0.75 -16.27 -9.21
CA PHE A 198 -0.26 -15.62 -8.00
C PHE A 198 -1.32 -15.71 -6.90
N ALA A 199 -1.24 -16.74 -6.04
CA ALA A 199 -2.09 -16.82 -4.85
C ALA A 199 -1.92 -15.59 -3.93
N TRP A 200 -3.03 -15.03 -3.45
CA TRP A 200 -3.05 -13.94 -2.48
C TRP A 200 -2.32 -14.35 -1.19
N PRO A 201 -1.26 -13.63 -0.78
CA PRO A 201 -0.42 -14.06 0.35
C PRO A 201 -0.99 -13.69 1.72
N LEU A 202 -2.00 -12.82 1.79
CA LEU A 202 -2.53 -12.28 3.05
C LEU A 202 -3.91 -12.86 3.38
N VAL A 203 -4.03 -14.20 3.43
CA VAL A 203 -5.27 -14.87 3.83
C VAL A 203 -5.36 -14.89 5.36
N PRO A 204 -6.36 -14.21 5.97
CA PRO A 204 -6.46 -14.16 7.42
C PRO A 204 -7.01 -15.48 7.98
N THR A 205 -6.79 -15.71 9.28
CA THR A 205 -7.36 -16.86 9.99
C THR A 205 -8.87 -16.74 10.15
N TRP A 206 -9.55 -17.87 10.37
CA TRP A 206 -10.98 -17.89 10.67
C TRP A 206 -11.37 -16.94 11.82
N GLY A 207 -12.48 -16.24 11.66
CA GLY A 207 -12.99 -15.29 12.66
C GLY A 207 -12.28 -13.93 12.68
N TRP A 208 -11.39 -13.65 11.74
CA TRP A 208 -10.84 -12.31 11.53
C TRP A 208 -11.91 -11.33 11.07
N GLU A 209 -11.84 -10.11 11.59
CA GLU A 209 -12.77 -9.03 11.30
C GLU A 209 -12.02 -7.74 10.96
N VAL A 210 -12.59 -6.94 10.07
CA VAL A 210 -12.03 -5.63 9.71
C VAL A 210 -12.32 -4.64 10.83
N GLY A 211 -11.29 -4.09 11.46
CA GLY A 211 -11.42 -3.18 12.60
C GLY A 211 -11.94 -1.77 12.26
N VAL A 212 -12.14 -1.47 10.99
CA VAL A 212 -12.58 -0.17 10.48
C VAL A 212 -13.74 -0.41 9.51
N SER A 213 -14.95 0.03 9.86
CA SER A 213 -16.10 -0.02 8.96
C SER A 213 -16.01 1.16 8.00
N VAL A 214 -15.92 0.91 6.69
CA VAL A 214 -15.92 1.98 5.67
C VAL A 214 -17.24 2.76 5.71
N GLU A 215 -18.34 2.10 6.09
CA GLU A 215 -19.70 2.68 6.16
C GLU A 215 -19.90 3.79 7.21
N ALA A 216 -18.91 4.10 8.06
CA ALA A 216 -19.06 5.05 9.17
C ALA A 216 -18.47 6.44 8.92
N VAL A 217 -17.85 6.70 7.75
CA VAL A 217 -17.43 8.05 7.38
C VAL A 217 -18.63 8.75 6.73
N ASP A 218 -19.55 9.22 7.56
CA ASP A 218 -20.65 10.08 7.13
C ASP A 218 -20.01 11.36 6.55
N VAL A 219 -19.98 11.47 5.21
CA VAL A 219 -19.42 12.62 4.44
C VAL A 219 -20.35 13.83 4.56
N GLN A 220 -20.89 14.09 5.75
CA GLN A 220 -21.54 15.35 6.05
C GLN A 220 -20.47 16.44 6.08
N ALA A 221 -20.26 17.03 4.91
CA ALA A 221 -19.72 18.36 4.64
C ALA A 221 -18.90 18.91 5.83
N MET A 222 -17.61 18.58 5.89
CA MET A 222 -16.67 19.42 6.61
C MET A 222 -16.70 20.80 5.95
N ASP A 223 -17.40 21.72 6.61
CA ASP A 223 -17.58 23.10 6.20
C ASP A 223 -16.20 23.76 6.07
N VAL A 224 -15.72 23.90 4.83
CA VAL A 224 -14.39 24.44 4.45
C VAL A 224 -14.25 25.93 4.84
N ALA A 225 -15.30 26.54 5.41
CA ALA A 225 -15.38 27.95 5.75
C ALA A 225 -14.46 28.41 6.91
N ASN A 226 -13.74 27.52 7.61
CA ASN A 226 -12.98 27.90 8.82
C ASN A 226 -11.49 27.54 8.83
N VAL A 227 -10.86 27.24 7.68
CA VAL A 227 -9.39 27.12 7.64
C VAL A 227 -8.75 28.51 7.73
N PRO A 228 -8.01 28.84 8.80
CA PRO A 228 -7.38 30.14 8.93
C PRO A 228 -6.24 30.25 7.91
N SER A 229 -6.30 31.27 7.05
CA SER A 229 -5.18 31.69 6.20
C SER A 229 -3.92 31.91 7.05
N PRO A 230 -2.72 31.49 6.61
CA PRO A 230 -1.49 31.64 7.39
C PRO A 230 -1.15 33.12 7.56
N ARG A 231 -1.45 33.67 8.75
CA ARG A 231 -0.96 34.98 9.19
C ARG A 231 0.10 34.83 10.28
N SER A 232 1.02 35.78 10.22
CA SER A 232 2.29 35.84 10.92
C SER A 232 2.21 35.76 12.44
N CYS A 233 3.29 35.21 13.00
CA CYS A 233 3.53 35.03 14.42
C CYS A 233 3.54 36.37 15.18
N VAL A 234 2.57 36.58 16.08
CA VAL A 234 2.69 37.48 17.23
C VAL A 234 2.13 36.77 18.47
N LYS A 235 2.97 36.58 19.48
CA LYS A 235 2.63 35.96 20.78
C LYS A 235 1.90 36.95 21.70
N LYS A 236 0.91 36.47 22.47
CA LYS A 236 0.83 36.55 23.96
C LYS A 236 -0.41 35.78 24.53
N PRO A 237 -0.44 35.48 25.86
CA PRO A 237 -1.02 34.25 26.41
C PRO A 237 -2.29 34.43 27.29
N GLY A 238 -2.98 33.33 27.59
CA GLY A 238 -3.87 33.20 28.76
C GLY A 238 -4.78 31.95 28.75
N ALA A 239 -4.58 31.06 29.74
CA ALA A 239 -5.46 30.16 30.54
C ALA A 239 -6.88 29.75 30.04
N SER A 240 -7.54 28.62 30.38
CA SER A 240 -7.39 27.54 31.38
C SER A 240 -8.45 26.44 31.10
N ASP A 241 -8.09 25.17 31.37
CA ASP A 241 -8.84 23.94 31.72
C ASP A 241 -10.39 23.83 31.64
N ASN A 242 -10.89 22.70 31.10
CA ASN A 242 -11.35 21.55 31.90
C ASN A 242 -11.92 20.36 31.09
N ASN A 243 -11.30 19.18 31.30
CA ASN A 243 -11.86 17.88 31.69
C ASN A 243 -13.10 17.28 30.97
N ALA A 244 -12.91 16.14 30.29
CA ALA A 244 -13.91 15.07 30.21
C ALA A 244 -13.24 13.69 30.09
N LYS A 245 -13.66 12.77 30.97
CA LYS A 245 -13.31 11.34 30.97
C LYS A 245 -14.21 10.57 30.00
N ALA A 246 -13.63 9.66 29.23
CA ALA A 246 -14.32 8.46 28.74
C ALA A 246 -13.40 7.24 28.88
N LYS A 247 -14.00 6.11 29.28
CA LYS A 247 -13.35 4.84 29.60
C LYS A 247 -13.53 3.87 28.44
N ALA A 248 -12.42 3.27 28.02
CA ALA A 248 -12.21 1.93 27.45
C ALA A 248 -13.09 1.43 26.28
N ALA A 249 -12.44 1.20 25.13
CA ALA A 249 -12.62 0.00 24.32
C ALA A 249 -11.24 -0.51 23.84
N ARG A 250 -11.11 -1.84 23.79
CA ARG A 250 -9.89 -2.63 23.55
C ARG A 250 -9.53 -2.68 22.06
N VAL A 251 -8.22 -2.82 21.79
CA VAL A 251 -7.52 -2.74 20.51
C VAL A 251 -7.19 -4.15 19.99
N HIS A 252 -7.23 -4.39 18.66
CA HIS A 252 -6.05 -4.68 17.80
C HIS A 252 -6.42 -5.31 16.46
N PHE A 253 -6.13 -4.58 15.37
CA PHE A 253 -5.38 -5.08 14.21
C PHE A 253 -4.69 -3.86 13.59
N ASP A 254 -3.35 -3.90 13.49
CA ASP A 254 -2.50 -2.75 13.18
C ASP A 254 -1.73 -3.06 11.90
N MET A 255 -2.19 -2.54 10.76
CA MET A 255 -1.64 -2.82 9.43
C MET A 255 -0.82 -1.63 8.88
N ALA A 256 -0.10 -0.94 9.76
CA ALA A 256 0.92 0.05 9.38
C ALA A 256 2.29 -0.40 9.88
N ALA A 257 2.81 -1.41 9.18
CA ALA A 257 4.18 -1.84 9.28
C ALA A 257 4.71 -2.07 7.87
N VAL A 258 5.99 -1.77 7.65
CA VAL A 258 6.78 -2.53 6.67
C VAL A 258 6.89 -3.94 7.24
N ASP A 259 5.80 -4.69 7.17
CA ASP A 259 5.73 -6.06 7.67
C ASP A 259 6.10 -6.96 6.51
N CYS A 260 7.39 -7.27 6.45
CA CYS A 260 7.92 -8.29 5.56
C CYS A 260 7.57 -9.67 6.13
N ILE A 261 6.31 -10.08 5.97
CA ILE A 261 5.83 -11.37 6.45
C ILE A 261 6.25 -12.46 5.47
N ARG A 262 7.09 -13.38 5.92
CA ARG A 262 7.41 -14.61 5.21
C ARG A 262 6.24 -15.58 5.34
N TYR A 263 5.54 -15.84 4.24
CA TYR A 263 4.56 -16.93 4.18
C TYR A 263 5.19 -18.13 3.48
N PRO A 264 5.45 -19.26 4.17
CA PRO A 264 5.72 -20.50 3.48
C PRO A 264 4.45 -20.91 2.73
N ILE A 265 4.53 -21.07 1.40
CA ILE A 265 3.45 -21.77 0.70
C ILE A 265 3.58 -23.25 1.08
N TYR A 266 2.56 -23.81 1.71
CA TYR A 266 2.47 -25.26 1.85
C TYR A 266 2.12 -25.87 0.49
N SER A 267 2.97 -26.76 -0.03
CA SER A 267 2.62 -27.56 -1.20
C SER A 267 1.62 -28.64 -0.80
N LYS A 268 0.65 -28.97 -1.67
CA LYS A 268 -0.32 -30.07 -1.43
C LYS A 268 0.34 -31.41 -1.10
N SER A 269 1.61 -31.60 -1.44
CA SER A 269 2.42 -32.79 -1.10
C SER A 269 2.73 -32.92 0.40
N ASP A 270 2.70 -31.83 1.17
CA ASP A 270 3.09 -31.84 2.59
C ASP A 270 1.91 -32.10 3.54
N LEU A 271 0.68 -32.09 3.04
CA LEU A 271 -0.55 -32.33 3.81
C LEU A 271 -1.05 -33.79 3.79
N CYS A 272 -0.37 -34.69 3.08
CA CYS A 272 -0.73 -36.11 3.00
C CYS A 272 0.06 -37.04 3.94
N LEU A 273 0.95 -36.53 4.81
CA LEU A 273 1.79 -37.35 5.69
C LEU A 273 1.45 -37.27 7.19
N ALA A 274 0.30 -36.69 7.57
CA ALA A 274 -0.12 -36.62 8.97
C ALA A 274 -1.53 -37.19 9.17
N ARG A 275 -1.72 -38.47 8.83
CA ARG A 275 -2.78 -39.33 9.34
C ARG A 275 -2.32 -40.79 9.36
N GLU A 276 -1.57 -41.14 10.39
CA GLU A 276 -1.62 -42.46 11.05
C GLU A 276 -1.53 -42.25 12.56
#